data_AF-A0A2D4I520-F1
#
_entry.id   AF-A0A2D4I520-F1
#
_cell.length_a   1.000
_cell.length_b   1.000
_cell.length_c   1.000
_cell.angle_alpha   90.00
_cell.angle_beta   90.00
_cell.angle_gamma   90.00
#
_symmetry.space_group_name_H-M   'P 1'
#
loop_
_entity.id
_entity.type
_entity.pdbx_description
1 polymer ?
#
loop_
_entity_poly.entity_id
_entity_poly.type
_entity_poly.pdbx_seq_one_letter_code
_entity_poly.pdbx_strand_id
1 'polypeptide(L)'
;MLVPEIIELRLSILNNKFEGSYLDGFETLISNLKMVLTNRILAQSKKLILKNKNWFDRDCVQLKKTYNEEYRKSKNAPSEDHTHYLKQLKAQYKTLLKEKKSAALEESWHRLIAAVKTKNTSLFWHSARGLGKSPLPPTNQVPIHACEEYFRELYTDPDYVIQESQISLDQTPYWPPVTPGEISRLIGTFKVNKVPGPDNVLPK
;
A
#
# COMPACT_ATOMS: atom_id res chain seq x y z
N MET A 1 -11.44 -25.48 -8.39
CA MET A 1 -11.57 -25.73 -9.84
C MET A 1 -12.91 -25.18 -10.28
N LEU A 2 -12.99 -24.50 -11.42
CA LEU A 2 -14.27 -24.06 -11.98
C LEU A 2 -15.02 -25.29 -12.50
N VAL A 3 -16.31 -25.37 -12.22
CA VAL A 3 -17.15 -26.49 -12.64
C VAL A 3 -17.32 -26.43 -14.17
N PRO A 4 -17.27 -27.57 -14.90
CA PRO A 4 -17.35 -27.59 -16.37
C PRO A 4 -18.52 -26.78 -16.95
N GLU A 5 -19.67 -26.78 -16.29
CA GLU A 5 -20.85 -26.04 -16.75
C GLU A 5 -20.64 -24.51 -16.80
N ILE A 6 -19.81 -23.95 -15.91
CA ILE A 6 -19.49 -22.51 -15.90
C ILE A 6 -18.62 -22.14 -17.12
N ILE A 7 -17.74 -23.06 -17.52
CA ILE A 7 -16.85 -22.88 -18.67
C ILE A 7 -17.66 -22.98 -19.97
N GLU A 8 -18.57 -23.94 -20.05
CA GLU A 8 -19.47 -24.10 -21.20
C GLU A 8 -20.42 -22.92 -21.36
N LEU A 9 -21.02 -22.42 -20.27
CA LEU A 9 -21.86 -21.23 -20.30
C LEU A 9 -21.08 -20.00 -20.80
N ARG A 10 -19.85 -19.79 -20.31
CA ARG A 10 -18.96 -18.72 -20.78
C ARG A 10 -18.66 -18.84 -22.28
N LEU A 11 -18.36 -20.05 -22.75
CA LEU A 11 -18.06 -20.30 -24.16
C LEU A 11 -19.29 -20.11 -25.05
N SER A 12 -20.47 -20.49 -24.58
CA SER A 12 -21.73 -20.30 -25.31
C SER A 12 -22.06 -18.80 -25.47
N ILE A 13 -21.93 -18.01 -24.40
CA ILE A 13 -22.15 -16.55 -24.43
C ILE A 13 -21.14 -15.85 -25.34
N LEU A 14 -19.84 -16.18 -25.23
CA LEU A 14 -18.78 -15.52 -26.01
C LEU A 14 -18.80 -15.88 -27.49
N ASN A 15 -19.30 -17.07 -27.85
CA ASN A 15 -19.41 -17.52 -29.25
C ASN A 15 -20.77 -17.23 -29.88
N ASN A 16 -21.61 -16.40 -29.24
CA ASN A 16 -22.98 -16.08 -29.67
C ASN A 16 -23.88 -17.31 -29.93
N LYS A 17 -23.65 -18.40 -29.18
CA LYS A 17 -24.44 -19.65 -29.27
C LYS A 17 -25.41 -19.80 -28.10
N PHE A 18 -25.66 -18.71 -27.39
CA PHE A 18 -26.57 -18.71 -26.25
C PHE A 18 -28.00 -18.48 -26.75
N GLU A 19 -28.89 -19.45 -26.49
CA GLU A 19 -30.27 -19.45 -26.98
C GLU A 19 -31.21 -18.53 -26.19
N GLY A 20 -30.74 -17.89 -25.11
CA GLY A 20 -31.51 -17.00 -24.24
C GLY A 20 -31.11 -15.53 -24.30
N SER A 21 -31.69 -14.72 -23.41
CA SER A 21 -31.28 -13.33 -23.19
C SER A 21 -29.82 -13.26 -22.75
N TYR A 22 -28.98 -12.57 -23.52
CA TYR A 22 -27.55 -12.42 -23.18
C TYR A 22 -27.34 -11.76 -21.82
N LEU A 23 -28.20 -10.80 -21.44
CA LEU A 23 -28.16 -10.17 -20.13
C LEU A 23 -28.35 -11.21 -19.02
N ASP A 24 -29.36 -12.07 -19.15
CA ASP A 24 -29.64 -13.14 -18.18
C ASP A 24 -28.50 -14.16 -18.14
N GLY A 25 -27.89 -14.45 -19.30
CA GLY A 25 -26.70 -15.28 -19.41
C GLY A 25 -25.50 -14.70 -18.66
N PHE A 26 -25.25 -13.39 -18.80
CA PHE A 26 -24.17 -12.71 -18.08
C PHE A 26 -24.46 -12.61 -16.57
N GLU A 27 -25.69 -12.33 -16.17
CA GLU A 27 -26.08 -12.32 -14.75
C GLU A 27 -25.89 -13.69 -14.10
N THR A 28 -26.29 -14.76 -14.80
CA THR A 28 -26.09 -16.14 -14.36
C THR A 28 -24.61 -16.49 -14.24
N LEU A 29 -23.80 -16.10 -15.24
CA LEU A 29 -22.35 -16.30 -15.20
C LEU A 29 -21.70 -15.56 -14.02
N ILE A 30 -22.08 -14.30 -13.79
CA ILE A 30 -21.59 -13.49 -12.67
C ILE A 30 -22.00 -14.10 -11.34
N SER A 31 -23.23 -14.59 -11.19
CA SER A 31 -23.72 -15.26 -9.97
C SER A 31 -22.93 -16.54 -9.66
N ASN A 32 -22.70 -17.37 -10.68
CA ASN A 32 -21.92 -18.61 -10.57
C ASN A 32 -20.46 -18.34 -10.21
N LEU A 33 -19.85 -17.32 -10.83
CA LEU A 33 -18.48 -16.89 -10.50
C LEU A 33 -18.39 -16.26 -9.12
N LYS A 34 -19.39 -15.47 -8.71
CA LYS A 34 -19.45 -14.90 -7.36
C LYS A 34 -19.33 -16.01 -6.33
N MET A 35 -20.12 -17.08 -6.41
CA MET A 35 -20.01 -18.21 -5.48
C MET A 35 -18.59 -18.82 -5.39
N VAL A 36 -17.87 -18.94 -6.50
CA VAL A 36 -16.49 -19.45 -6.52
C VAL A 36 -15.49 -18.44 -5.95
N LEU A 37 -15.73 -17.14 -6.18
CA LEU A 37 -14.86 -16.04 -5.75
C LEU A 37 -15.13 -15.58 -4.31
N THR A 38 -16.36 -15.72 -3.81
CA THR A 38 -16.79 -15.39 -2.44
C THR A 38 -16.86 -16.59 -1.52
N ASN A 39 -16.61 -17.81 -2.02
CA ASN A 39 -16.14 -18.89 -1.15
C ASN A 39 -14.96 -18.31 -0.38
N ARG A 40 -15.21 -18.02 0.91
CA ARG A 40 -14.24 -17.52 1.85
C ARG A 40 -12.93 -18.20 1.50
N ILE A 41 -11.89 -17.40 1.33
CA ILE A 41 -10.56 -17.79 1.74
C ILE A 41 -10.71 -18.02 3.26
N LEU A 42 -11.40 -19.11 3.63
CA LEU A 42 -11.37 -19.73 4.92
C LEU A 42 -9.90 -19.90 5.08
N ALA A 43 -9.39 -19.16 6.04
CA ALA A 43 -8.02 -19.20 6.44
C ALA A 43 -7.68 -20.66 6.74
N GLN A 44 -7.31 -21.42 5.70
CA GLN A 44 -6.04 -22.08 5.73
C GLN A 44 -5.06 -20.93 5.95
N SER A 45 -4.92 -20.55 7.21
CA SER A 45 -3.62 -20.42 7.81
C SER A 45 -2.91 -21.75 7.53
N LYS A 46 -2.51 -21.98 6.26
CA LYS A 46 -1.11 -22.24 6.01
C LYS A 46 -0.47 -21.19 6.88
N LYS A 47 0.02 -21.60 8.06
CA LYS A 47 1.01 -20.85 8.81
C LYS A 47 1.76 -20.16 7.70
N LEU A 48 1.71 -18.83 7.64
CA LEU A 48 2.64 -18.08 6.81
C LEU A 48 3.95 -18.68 7.30
N ILE A 49 4.44 -19.69 6.57
CA ILE A 49 5.80 -20.16 6.62
C ILE A 49 6.38 -18.81 6.34
N LEU A 50 6.90 -18.17 7.41
CA LEU A 50 7.58 -16.92 7.28
C LEU A 50 8.37 -17.14 6.02
N LYS A 51 8.09 -16.35 4.97
CA LYS A 51 8.93 -16.35 3.78
C LYS A 51 10.26 -15.92 4.35
N ASN A 52 10.96 -16.94 4.86
CA ASN A 52 12.02 -16.78 5.83
C ASN A 52 13.03 -16.19 4.91
N LYS A 53 13.36 -14.93 5.14
CA LYS A 53 14.36 -14.27 4.31
C LYS A 53 15.51 -15.27 4.26
N ASN A 54 15.94 -15.72 3.07
CA ASN A 54 16.79 -16.91 2.96
C ASN A 54 18.07 -16.83 3.82
N TRP A 55 18.45 -15.61 4.21
CA TRP A 55 19.53 -15.28 5.11
C TRP A 55 19.27 -15.44 6.62
N PHE A 56 18.02 -15.55 7.06
CA PHE A 56 17.64 -15.70 8.48
C PHE A 56 17.59 -17.18 8.84
N ASP A 57 18.68 -17.65 9.43
CA ASP A 57 18.98 -19.07 9.65
C ASP A 57 18.83 -19.50 11.12
N ARG A 58 19.23 -20.75 11.40
CA ARG A 58 19.17 -21.35 12.74
C ARG A 58 20.02 -20.57 13.76
N ASP A 59 21.16 -20.02 13.34
CA ASP A 59 22.04 -19.25 14.23
C ASP A 59 21.35 -17.95 14.66
N CYS A 60 20.70 -17.27 13.72
CA CYS A 60 19.89 -16.08 14.02
C CYS A 60 18.74 -16.37 14.99
N VAL A 61 18.06 -17.52 14.82
CA VAL A 61 16.98 -17.97 15.72
C VAL A 61 17.52 -18.28 17.10
N GLN A 62 18.61 -19.04 17.18
CA GLN A 62 19.22 -19.47 18.43
C GLN A 62 19.70 -18.26 19.23
N LEU A 63 20.43 -17.34 18.62
CA LEU A 63 20.96 -16.17 19.30
C LEU A 63 19.84 -15.22 19.77
N LYS A 64 18.77 -15.07 18.98
CA LYS A 64 17.57 -14.34 19.38
C LYS A 64 16.87 -15.00 20.57
N LYS A 65 16.80 -16.33 20.58
CA LYS A 65 16.22 -17.10 21.69
C LYS A 65 17.04 -16.91 22.97
N THR A 66 18.36 -17.10 22.89
CA THR A 66 19.29 -16.86 24.01
C THR A 66 19.15 -15.43 24.56
N TYR A 67 19.17 -14.42 23.69
CA TYR A 67 18.98 -13.03 24.12
C TYR A 67 17.65 -12.81 24.86
N ASN A 68 16.54 -13.38 24.37
CA ASN A 68 15.24 -13.23 25.00
C ASN A 68 15.14 -13.97 26.34
N GLU A 69 15.77 -15.12 26.47
CA GLU A 69 15.82 -15.89 27.72
C GLU A 69 16.60 -15.14 28.79
N GLU A 70 17.78 -14.63 28.45
CA GLU A 70 18.60 -13.83 29.36
C GLU A 70 17.93 -12.51 29.72
N TYR A 71 17.24 -11.87 28.76
CA TYR A 71 16.48 -10.65 29.04
C TYR A 71 15.32 -10.87 30.03
N ARG A 72 14.69 -12.05 29.99
CA ARG A 72 13.66 -12.42 30.98
C ARG A 72 14.28 -12.68 32.36
N LYS A 73 15.44 -13.31 32.42
CA LYS A 73 16.17 -13.54 33.68
C LYS A 73 16.59 -12.22 34.32
N SER A 74 17.09 -11.27 33.53
CA SER A 74 17.52 -9.95 34.01
C SER A 74 16.37 -9.12 34.61
N LYS A 75 15.13 -9.34 34.15
CA LYS A 75 13.96 -8.64 34.68
C LYS A 75 13.63 -9.07 36.12
N ASN A 76 13.96 -10.32 36.47
CA ASN A 76 13.64 -10.89 37.78
C ASN A 76 14.80 -10.74 38.78
N ALA A 77 16.04 -10.66 38.31
CA ALA A 77 17.24 -10.48 39.13
C ALA A 77 18.27 -9.60 38.40
N PRO A 78 18.12 -8.25 38.47
CA PRO A 78 19.05 -7.34 37.83
C PRO A 78 20.42 -7.37 38.51
N SER A 79 21.46 -7.62 37.74
CA SER A 79 22.87 -7.53 38.14
C SER A 79 23.65 -6.75 37.07
N GLU A 80 24.70 -6.04 37.50
CA GLU A 80 25.54 -5.23 36.61
C GLU A 80 26.26 -6.09 35.57
N ASP A 81 26.81 -7.24 35.98
CA ASP A 81 27.41 -8.25 35.10
C ASP A 81 26.41 -8.77 34.06
N HIS A 82 25.17 -8.99 34.50
CA HIS A 82 24.10 -9.51 33.65
C HIS A 82 23.64 -8.47 32.61
N THR A 83 23.70 -7.18 32.98
CA THR A 83 23.43 -6.06 32.06
C THR A 83 24.52 -5.95 30.99
N HIS A 84 25.78 -6.12 31.37
CA HIS A 84 26.90 -6.12 30.42
C HIS A 84 26.79 -7.31 29.44
N TYR A 85 26.47 -8.50 29.95
CA TYR A 85 26.25 -9.70 29.14
C TYR A 85 25.12 -9.52 28.11
N LEU A 86 23.99 -8.91 28.51
CA LEU A 86 22.88 -8.62 27.59
C LEU A 86 23.25 -7.62 26.50
N LYS A 87 24.04 -6.59 26.83
CA LYS A 87 24.57 -5.66 25.83
C LYS A 87 25.43 -6.39 24.80
N GLN A 88 26.29 -7.30 25.27
CA GLN A 88 27.15 -8.12 24.41
C GLN A 88 26.33 -9.04 23.49
N LEU A 89 25.35 -9.78 24.03
CA LEU A 89 24.45 -10.64 23.24
C LEU A 89 23.68 -9.86 22.18
N LYS A 90 23.18 -8.66 22.53
CA LYS A 90 22.48 -7.78 21.59
C LYS A 90 23.41 -7.29 20.47
N ALA A 91 24.65 -6.95 20.80
CA ALA A 91 25.65 -6.54 19.82
C ALA A 91 25.98 -7.69 18.87
N GLN A 92 26.27 -8.87 19.40
CA GLN A 92 26.52 -10.09 18.62
C GLN A 92 25.35 -10.40 17.67
N TYR A 93 24.12 -10.32 18.15
CA TYR A 93 22.94 -10.55 17.31
C TYR A 93 22.83 -9.53 16.18
N LYS A 94 23.09 -8.24 16.45
CA LYS A 94 23.08 -7.21 15.40
C LYS A 94 24.19 -7.42 14.38
N THR A 95 25.40 -7.80 14.81
CA THR A 95 26.53 -8.10 13.92
C THR A 95 26.18 -9.28 13.02
N LEU A 96 25.70 -10.38 13.59
CA LEU A 96 25.27 -11.56 12.83
C LEU A 96 24.19 -11.20 11.79
N LEU A 97 23.18 -10.41 12.19
CA LEU A 97 22.15 -9.96 11.26
C LEU A 97 22.73 -9.12 10.11
N LYS A 98 23.75 -8.30 10.37
CA LYS A 98 24.39 -7.47 9.34
C LYS A 98 25.14 -8.35 8.35
N GLU A 99 25.93 -9.29 8.84
CA GLU A 99 26.71 -10.24 8.03
C GLU A 99 25.83 -11.13 7.16
N LYS A 100 24.77 -11.72 7.74
CA LYS A 100 23.87 -12.59 6.98
C LYS A 100 23.11 -11.82 5.90
N LYS A 101 22.71 -10.56 6.18
CA LYS A 101 22.09 -9.69 5.19
C LYS A 101 23.06 -9.31 4.06
N SER A 102 24.31 -8.97 4.38
CA SER A 102 25.30 -8.62 3.36
C SER A 102 25.63 -9.82 2.49
N ALA A 103 25.86 -11.00 3.07
CA ALA A 103 26.15 -12.22 2.34
C ALA A 103 25.01 -12.59 1.37
N ALA A 104 23.76 -12.47 1.79
CA ALA A 104 22.64 -12.76 0.89
C ALA A 104 22.39 -11.70 -0.17
N LEU A 105 22.71 -10.43 0.11
CA LEU A 105 22.71 -9.39 -0.91
C LEU A 105 23.77 -9.70 -1.97
N GLU A 106 24.99 -10.04 -1.53
CA GLU A 106 26.10 -10.43 -2.39
C GLU A 106 25.74 -11.67 -3.24
N GLU A 107 25.15 -12.70 -2.64
CA GLU A 107 24.66 -13.87 -3.37
C GLU A 107 23.59 -13.51 -4.42
N SER A 108 22.69 -12.58 -4.10
CA SER A 108 21.67 -12.13 -5.05
C SER A 108 22.29 -11.43 -6.26
N TRP A 109 23.35 -10.64 -6.06
CA TRP A 109 24.11 -10.02 -7.15
C TRP A 109 24.83 -11.06 -7.99
N HIS A 110 25.48 -12.05 -7.38
CA HIS A 110 26.11 -13.15 -8.09
C HIS A 110 25.10 -13.93 -8.96
N ARG A 111 23.92 -14.23 -8.43
CA ARG A 111 22.83 -14.88 -9.18
C ARG A 111 22.35 -14.00 -10.35
N LEU A 112 22.24 -12.69 -10.15
CA LEU A 112 21.87 -11.76 -11.21
C LEU A 112 22.91 -11.74 -12.34
N ILE A 113 24.20 -11.64 -12.00
CA ILE A 113 25.30 -11.67 -12.97
C ILE A 113 25.30 -12.99 -13.74
N ALA A 114 25.10 -14.12 -13.06
CA ALA A 114 24.99 -15.43 -13.69
C ALA A 114 23.78 -15.51 -14.65
N ALA A 115 22.63 -14.94 -14.27
CA ALA A 115 21.44 -14.88 -15.11
C ALA A 115 21.70 -14.10 -16.42
N VAL A 116 22.41 -12.98 -16.32
CA VAL A 116 22.79 -12.15 -17.48
C VAL A 116 23.73 -12.94 -18.41
N LYS A 117 24.78 -13.57 -17.85
CA LYS A 117 25.74 -14.38 -18.64
C LYS A 117 25.06 -15.55 -19.34
N THR A 118 24.11 -16.20 -18.69
CA THR A 118 23.36 -17.36 -19.22
C THR A 118 22.16 -16.97 -20.09
N LYS A 119 21.91 -15.67 -20.29
CA LYS A 119 20.73 -15.15 -21.01
C LYS A 119 19.39 -15.70 -20.48
N ASN A 120 19.32 -16.01 -19.18
CA ASN A 120 18.12 -16.56 -18.55
C ASN A 120 17.22 -15.43 -18.03
N THR A 121 16.26 -15.02 -18.86
CA THR A 121 15.33 -13.91 -18.59
C THR A 121 14.45 -14.14 -17.36
N SER A 122 14.00 -15.38 -17.13
CA SER A 122 13.16 -15.73 -15.98
C SER A 122 13.92 -15.55 -14.66
N LEU A 123 15.15 -16.08 -14.60
CA LEU A 123 16.00 -16.02 -13.41
C LEU A 123 16.49 -14.58 -13.14
N PHE A 124 16.73 -13.80 -14.19
CA PHE A 124 17.03 -12.38 -14.09
C PHE A 124 15.90 -11.61 -13.39
N TRP A 125 14.66 -11.68 -13.90
CA TRP A 125 13.54 -10.96 -13.31
C TRP A 125 13.13 -11.49 -11.95
N HIS A 126 13.38 -12.76 -11.65
CA HIS A 126 13.20 -13.30 -10.30
C HIS A 126 14.20 -12.68 -9.31
N SER A 127 15.47 -12.55 -9.72
CA SER A 127 16.54 -12.00 -8.88
C SER A 127 16.46 -10.48 -8.73
N ALA A 128 16.08 -9.77 -9.79
CA ALA A 128 15.98 -8.30 -9.81
C ALA A 128 14.83 -7.75 -8.94
N ARG A 129 13.73 -8.50 -8.77
CA ARG A 129 12.52 -8.09 -8.03
C ARG A 129 12.76 -7.70 -6.57
N GLY A 130 13.87 -8.12 -5.96
CA GLY A 130 14.24 -7.82 -4.58
C GLY A 130 15.25 -6.68 -4.39
N LEU A 131 16.00 -6.33 -5.44
CA LEU A 131 17.13 -5.40 -5.38
C LEU A 131 16.69 -3.93 -5.46
N GLY A 132 15.56 -3.64 -6.12
CA GLY A 132 15.07 -2.29 -6.36
C GLY A 132 14.17 -1.69 -5.27
N LYS A 133 13.95 -2.37 -4.13
CA LYS A 133 13.13 -1.83 -3.03
C LYS A 133 13.92 -0.85 -2.15
N SER A 134 14.69 0.04 -2.77
CA SER A 134 14.93 1.32 -2.12
C SER A 134 13.61 2.08 -2.16
N PRO A 135 13.14 2.69 -1.07
CA PRO A 135 12.13 3.73 -1.16
C PRO A 135 12.81 4.93 -1.81
N LEU A 136 13.13 4.83 -3.11
CA LEU A 136 13.28 6.02 -3.90
C LEU A 136 11.92 6.70 -3.81
N PRO A 137 11.84 7.95 -3.32
CA PRO A 137 10.59 8.70 -3.39
C PRO A 137 10.10 8.61 -4.84
N PRO A 138 8.78 8.47 -5.06
CA PRO A 138 8.24 8.34 -6.41
C PRO A 138 8.88 9.41 -7.28
N THR A 139 9.75 9.00 -8.20
CA THR A 139 10.55 9.91 -9.05
C THR A 139 9.65 10.63 -10.07
N ASN A 140 8.34 10.32 -10.04
CA ASN A 140 7.27 10.97 -10.78
C ASN A 140 6.59 12.07 -9.95
N GLN A 141 7.33 12.79 -9.11
CA GLN A 141 6.82 14.05 -8.58
C GLN A 141 7.03 15.10 -9.66
N VAL A 142 6.00 15.30 -10.49
CA VAL A 142 5.93 16.48 -11.34
C VAL A 142 5.96 17.70 -10.40
N PRO A 143 6.94 18.61 -10.53
CA PRO A 143 6.98 19.80 -9.69
C PRO A 143 5.68 20.59 -9.83
N ILE A 144 5.21 21.19 -8.74
CA ILE A 144 3.96 21.96 -8.74
C ILE A 144 3.94 23.03 -9.85
N HIS A 145 5.07 23.71 -10.06
CA HIS A 145 5.20 24.72 -11.12
C HIS A 145 4.95 24.15 -12.54
N ALA A 146 5.40 22.91 -12.80
CA ALA A 146 5.22 22.26 -14.10
C ALA A 146 3.75 21.85 -14.32
N CYS A 147 3.03 21.48 -13.25
CA CYS A 147 1.58 21.29 -13.32
C CYS A 147 0.84 22.61 -13.54
N GLU A 148 1.24 23.66 -12.83
CA GLU A 148 0.64 24.99 -12.96
C GLU A 148 0.83 25.58 -14.36
N GLU A 149 2.01 25.44 -14.95
CA GLU A 149 2.29 25.87 -16.34
C GLU A 149 1.44 25.09 -17.34
N TYR A 150 1.36 23.76 -17.21
CA TYR A 150 0.54 22.93 -18.09
C TYR A 150 -0.94 23.33 -18.06
N PHE A 151 -1.50 23.56 -16.86
CA PHE A 151 -2.88 24.00 -16.74
C PHE A 151 -3.08 25.45 -17.17
N ARG A 152 -2.07 26.30 -16.98
CA ARG A 152 -2.09 27.67 -17.51
C ARG A 152 -2.14 27.63 -19.03
N GLU A 153 -1.31 26.85 -19.71
CA GLU A 153 -1.40 26.72 -21.17
C GLU A 153 -2.76 26.17 -21.64
N LEU A 154 -3.32 25.19 -20.91
CA LEU A 154 -4.61 24.57 -21.28
C LEU A 154 -5.82 25.49 -21.10
N TYR A 155 -5.78 26.37 -20.09
CA TYR A 155 -6.94 27.16 -19.67
C TYR A 155 -6.74 28.67 -19.79
N THR A 156 -5.57 29.14 -20.23
CA THR A 156 -5.37 30.55 -20.58
C THR A 156 -5.84 30.75 -22.01
N ASP A 157 -7.04 31.29 -22.13
CA ASP A 157 -7.53 31.83 -23.40
C ASP A 157 -6.65 33.05 -23.76
N PRO A 158 -5.99 33.06 -24.95
CA PRO A 158 -5.08 34.14 -25.34
C PRO A 158 -5.78 35.51 -25.43
N ASP A 159 -7.10 35.54 -25.55
CA ASP A 159 -7.92 36.75 -25.59
C ASP A 159 -8.54 37.10 -24.23
N TYR A 160 -8.38 36.24 -23.21
CA TYR A 160 -8.85 36.52 -21.86
C TYR A 160 -7.82 37.38 -21.12
N VAL A 161 -7.93 38.68 -21.33
CA VAL A 161 -7.35 39.67 -20.42
C VAL A 161 -7.97 39.39 -19.05
N ILE A 162 -7.14 38.93 -18.10
CA ILE A 162 -7.47 39.05 -16.68
C ILE A 162 -7.56 40.55 -16.43
N GLN A 163 -8.75 41.12 -16.64
CA GLN A 163 -9.13 42.29 -15.90
C GLN A 163 -9.09 41.79 -14.46
N GLU A 164 -8.01 42.09 -13.76
CA GLU A 164 -8.10 42.27 -12.32
C GLU A 164 -9.17 43.35 -12.16
N SER A 165 -10.43 42.91 -12.09
CA SER A 165 -11.51 43.73 -11.62
C SER A 165 -11.07 44.07 -10.21
N GLN A 166 -10.44 45.22 -10.06
CA GLN A 166 -10.33 45.92 -8.80
C GLN A 166 -11.78 46.20 -8.42
N ILE A 167 -12.42 45.20 -7.81
CA ILE A 167 -13.72 45.37 -7.21
C ILE A 167 -13.45 46.34 -6.06
N SER A 168 -13.71 47.63 -6.31
CA SER A 168 -13.74 48.62 -5.23
C SER A 168 -14.66 48.07 -4.15
N LEU A 169 -14.20 48.04 -2.90
CA LEU A 169 -14.97 47.55 -1.76
C LEU A 169 -16.39 48.17 -1.73
N ASP A 170 -16.51 49.40 -2.22
CA ASP A 170 -17.73 50.20 -2.31
C ASP A 170 -18.82 49.61 -3.24
N GLN A 171 -18.48 48.63 -4.08
CA GLN A 171 -19.45 47.92 -4.94
C GLN A 171 -19.91 46.57 -4.38
N THR A 172 -19.41 46.17 -3.20
CA THR A 172 -19.88 44.93 -2.59
C THR A 172 -21.32 45.11 -2.09
N PRO A 173 -22.26 44.20 -2.42
CA PRO A 173 -23.61 44.29 -1.91
C PRO A 173 -23.57 44.24 -0.38
N TYR A 174 -24.38 45.08 0.26
CA TYR A 174 -24.51 45.09 1.72
C TYR A 174 -25.02 43.72 2.18
N TRP A 175 -24.13 42.96 2.82
CA TRP A 175 -24.50 41.73 3.51
C TRP A 175 -24.96 42.10 4.91
N PRO A 176 -26.21 41.78 5.30
CA PRO A 176 -26.65 42.03 6.67
C PRO A 176 -25.75 41.24 7.63
N PRO A 177 -25.46 41.79 8.83
CA PRO A 177 -24.61 41.13 9.80
C PRO A 177 -25.23 39.78 10.19
N VAL A 178 -24.53 38.69 9.86
CA VAL A 178 -24.99 37.33 10.18
C VAL A 178 -24.89 37.13 11.69
N THR A 179 -25.99 36.74 12.33
CA THR A 179 -26.00 36.51 13.77
C THR A 179 -25.34 35.16 14.12
N PRO A 180 -24.69 35.02 15.29
CA PRO A 180 -24.15 33.73 15.74
C PRO A 180 -25.20 32.61 15.77
N GLY A 181 -26.47 32.95 16.00
CA GLY A 181 -27.60 32.02 15.98
C GLY A 181 -27.92 31.49 14.58
N GLU A 182 -27.85 32.33 13.56
CA GLU A 182 -28.04 31.91 12.15
C GLU A 182 -26.92 31.00 11.68
N ILE A 183 -25.67 31.34 12.02
CA ILE A 183 -24.49 30.50 11.73
C ILE A 183 -24.67 29.12 12.36
N SER A 184 -25.07 29.07 13.63
CA SER A 184 -25.29 27.81 14.35
C SER A 184 -26.40 26.96 13.72
N ARG A 185 -27.49 27.60 13.27
CA ARG A 185 -28.59 26.93 12.56
C ARG A 185 -28.13 26.34 11.22
N LEU A 186 -27.43 27.14 10.42
CA LEU A 186 -26.89 26.73 9.11
C LEU A 186 -25.92 25.56 9.26
N ILE A 187 -24.96 25.68 10.18
CA ILE A 187 -24.01 24.59 10.50
C ILE A 187 -24.78 23.33 10.91
N GLY A 188 -25.82 23.46 11.76
CA GLY A 188 -26.69 22.35 12.14
C GLY A 188 -27.34 21.67 10.93
N THR A 189 -27.90 22.43 9.99
CA THR A 189 -28.52 21.87 8.77
C THR A 189 -27.51 21.16 7.86
N PHE A 190 -26.27 21.62 7.79
CA PHE A 190 -25.24 21.01 6.95
C PHE A 190 -24.52 19.82 7.58
N LYS A 191 -24.66 19.60 8.89
CA LYS A 191 -24.02 18.49 9.64
C LYS A 191 -24.82 17.18 9.58
N VAL A 192 -26.09 17.20 9.12
CA VAL A 192 -26.91 15.99 9.04
C VAL A 192 -26.32 15.03 7.99
N ASN A 193 -25.89 13.84 8.44
CA ASN A 193 -25.35 12.73 7.62
C ASN A 193 -24.03 13.00 6.87
N LYS A 194 -23.22 13.98 7.28
CA LYS A 194 -21.89 14.17 6.69
C LYS A 194 -20.79 13.46 7.46
N VAL A 195 -19.89 12.82 6.71
CA VAL A 195 -18.65 12.23 7.23
C VAL A 195 -17.68 13.38 7.61
N PRO A 196 -16.92 13.25 8.71
CA PRO A 196 -15.92 14.25 9.09
C PRO A 196 -14.93 14.54 7.95
N GLY A 197 -14.48 15.80 7.87
CA GLY A 197 -13.43 16.20 6.95
C GLY A 197 -12.07 15.57 7.29
N PRO A 198 -11.07 15.75 6.42
CA PRO A 198 -9.72 15.21 6.61
C PRO A 198 -8.97 15.77 7.83
N ASP A 199 -9.50 16.84 8.44
CA ASP A 199 -9.06 17.41 9.71
C ASP A 199 -9.59 16.65 10.94
N ASN A 200 -10.43 15.61 10.75
CA ASN A 200 -11.05 14.78 11.78
C ASN A 200 -11.81 15.56 12.87
N VAL A 201 -12.25 16.79 12.57
CA VAL A 201 -13.08 17.54 13.50
C VAL A 201 -14.49 16.97 13.46
N LEU A 202 -14.87 16.28 14.54
CA LEU A 202 -16.20 15.73 14.66
C LEU A 202 -17.24 16.85 14.81
N PRO A 203 -18.38 16.76 14.13
CA PRO A 203 -19.49 17.66 14.41
C PRO A 203 -19.99 17.42 15.85
N LYS A 204 -19.75 18.38 16.75
CA LYS A 204 -20.53 18.51 17.99
C LYS A 204 -21.99 18.77 17.66
#